data_AF-A0A9P4K8A5-F1
#
_entry.id   AF-A0A9P4K8A5-F1
#
_cell.length_a   1.000
_cell.length_b   1.000
_cell.length_c   1.000
_cell.angle_alpha   90.00
_cell.angle_beta   90.00
_cell.angle_gamma   90.00
#
_symmetry.space_group_name_H-M   'P 1'
#
loop_
_entity.id
_entity.type
_entity.pdbx_description
1 polymer ?
#
loop_
_entity_poly.entity_id
_entity_poly.type
_entity_poly.pdbx_seq_one_letter_code
_entity_poly.pdbx_strand_id
1 'polypeptide(L)'
;MVYMSKVGDASTATGSDPFFKIFQDTWAKAPGSSSGDNDYWGTKDLNTNCGKMDVKIPANLAPGDYLLRAEAIALHSAASAGGAQLYMTCYQITVTGSGTLTPAGVSFPGAYKASDPGLQIDIHRALSAYIAPGPSVIAGGIEAVAGKPGTIATATGGPSQPTPTGSTPKPSTTLATVVQPPPSGGTAVPKWQQCGGNGYSGSTTCESGSKCVKLNDYYSQCQ
;
A
#
# COMPACT_ATOMS: atom_id res chain seq x y z
N MET A 1 3.85 -0.70 8.34
CA MET A 1 4.63 0.06 7.35
C MET A 1 4.20 1.52 7.38
N VAL A 2 5.11 2.45 7.06
CA VAL A 2 4.79 3.88 6.98
C VAL A 2 5.37 4.49 5.71
N TYR A 3 4.54 5.30 5.06
CA TYR A 3 4.85 6.01 3.84
C TYR A 3 4.67 7.51 4.02
N MET A 4 5.35 8.30 3.20
CA MET A 4 5.16 9.74 3.13
C MET A 4 5.01 10.19 1.68
N SER A 5 4.30 11.29 1.47
CA SER A 5 4.15 11.98 0.18
C SER A 5 4.34 13.47 0.41
N LYS A 6 5.27 14.10 -0.33
CA LYS A 6 5.51 15.55 -0.25
C LYS A 6 4.42 16.27 -1.01
N VAL A 7 3.80 17.28 -0.39
CA VAL A 7 2.68 18.02 -0.96
C VAL A 7 2.89 19.53 -0.82
N GLY A 8 2.12 20.31 -1.58
CA GLY A 8 2.16 21.77 -1.47
C GLY A 8 1.57 22.29 -0.16
N ASP A 9 0.48 21.67 0.28
CA ASP A 9 -0.26 22.00 1.51
C ASP A 9 -0.94 20.72 2.03
N ALA A 10 -0.57 20.29 3.23
CA ALA A 10 -1.09 19.04 3.80
C ALA A 10 -2.59 19.11 4.13
N SER A 11 -3.15 20.30 4.36
CA SER A 11 -4.55 20.49 4.72
C SER A 11 -5.53 20.31 3.55
N THR A 12 -5.04 20.53 2.32
CA THR A 12 -5.84 20.46 1.08
C THR A 12 -5.45 19.30 0.17
N ALA A 13 -4.34 18.62 0.45
CA ALA A 13 -3.89 17.48 -0.34
C ALA A 13 -4.89 16.32 -0.34
N THR A 14 -5.13 15.74 -1.52
CA THR A 14 -6.12 14.67 -1.74
C THR A 14 -5.55 13.26 -1.53
N GLY A 15 -4.24 13.14 -1.32
CA GLY A 15 -3.54 11.85 -1.30
C GLY A 15 -3.33 11.23 -2.68
N SER A 16 -3.46 12.01 -3.75
CA SER A 16 -3.19 11.53 -5.12
C SER A 16 -1.70 11.56 -5.50
N ASP A 17 -0.88 12.29 -4.74
CA ASP A 17 0.57 12.37 -4.95
C ASP A 17 1.29 11.06 -4.60
N PRO A 18 2.42 10.73 -5.27
CA PRO A 18 3.15 9.49 -5.03
C PRO A 18 3.72 9.37 -3.60
N PHE A 19 3.59 8.18 -3.02
CA PHE A 19 4.07 7.84 -1.68
C PHE A 19 5.36 7.02 -1.72
N PHE A 20 6.35 7.39 -0.91
CA PHE A 20 7.58 6.63 -0.70
C PHE A 20 7.61 6.01 0.69
N LYS A 21 8.22 4.83 0.84
CA LYS A 21 8.24 4.09 2.11
C LYS A 21 9.38 4.59 3.00
N ILE A 22 9.08 5.03 4.21
CA ILE A 22 10.11 5.48 5.18
C ILE A 22 10.37 4.46 6.28
N PHE A 23 9.43 3.54 6.50
CA PHE A 23 9.53 2.56 7.57
C PHE A 23 8.81 1.26 7.21
N GLN A 24 9.40 0.14 7.57
CA GLN A 24 8.69 -1.13 7.65
C GLN A 24 9.17 -1.96 8.84
N ASP A 25 8.22 -2.69 9.42
CA ASP A 25 8.44 -3.83 10.29
C ASP A 25 7.55 -4.94 9.74
N THR A 26 8.15 -6.09 9.40
CA THR A 26 7.52 -7.07 8.51
C THR A 26 7.46 -8.44 9.18
N TRP A 27 8.45 -9.30 8.94
CA TRP A 27 8.48 -10.68 9.39
C TRP A 27 9.92 -11.13 9.66
N ALA A 28 10.08 -11.95 10.68
CA ALA A 28 11.30 -12.71 10.92
C ALA A 28 10.93 -14.12 11.41
N LYS A 29 11.61 -15.13 10.88
CA LYS A 29 11.39 -16.52 11.30
C LYS A 29 11.68 -16.67 12.79
N ALA A 30 10.73 -17.22 13.55
CA ALA A 30 10.99 -17.56 14.94
C ALA A 30 11.82 -18.86 15.01
N PRO A 31 12.84 -18.94 15.89
CA PRO A 31 13.63 -20.16 16.05
C PRO A 31 12.76 -21.37 16.36
N GLY A 32 12.95 -22.46 15.61
CA GLY A 32 12.19 -23.70 15.79
C GLY A 32 10.74 -23.67 15.31
N SER A 33 10.29 -22.57 14.71
CA SER A 33 8.92 -22.44 14.21
C SER A 33 8.64 -23.31 12.98
N SER A 34 7.53 -24.03 13.02
CA SER A 34 6.98 -24.84 11.93
C SER A 34 5.73 -24.23 11.27
N SER A 35 5.30 -23.05 11.71
CA SER A 35 4.16 -22.30 11.15
C SER A 35 4.43 -20.80 11.20
N GLY A 36 4.12 -20.09 10.11
CA GLY A 36 4.23 -18.63 10.02
C GLY A 36 3.39 -17.89 11.07
N ASP A 37 2.31 -18.49 11.58
CA ASP A 37 1.51 -17.94 12.68
C ASP A 37 2.34 -17.67 13.95
N ASN A 38 3.36 -18.52 14.17
CA ASN A 38 4.22 -18.49 15.34
C ASN A 38 5.51 -17.69 15.10
N ASP A 39 5.76 -17.24 13.88
CA ASP A 39 6.88 -16.37 13.57
C ASP A 39 6.70 -14.98 14.15
N TYR A 40 7.75 -14.18 14.11
CA TYR A 40 7.67 -12.78 14.48
C TYR A 40 7.08 -11.97 13.35
N TRP A 41 6.19 -11.04 13.70
CA TRP A 41 5.54 -10.14 12.75
C TRP A 41 5.53 -8.73 13.34
N GLY A 42 5.66 -7.71 12.49
CA GLY A 42 5.57 -6.32 12.95
C GLY A 42 4.23 -5.99 13.62
N THR A 43 3.15 -6.72 13.28
CA THR A 43 1.86 -6.62 13.99
C THR A 43 1.89 -7.25 15.39
N LYS A 44 2.72 -8.27 15.63
CA LYS A 44 2.97 -8.80 16.98
C LYS A 44 3.79 -7.80 17.79
N ASP A 45 4.81 -7.18 17.21
CA ASP A 45 5.61 -6.15 17.88
C ASP A 45 4.76 -4.92 18.23
N LEU A 46 3.88 -4.49 17.32
CA LEU A 46 2.87 -3.46 17.57
C LEU A 46 1.99 -3.81 18.77
N ASN A 47 1.47 -5.05 18.84
CA ASN A 47 0.64 -5.52 19.95
C ASN A 47 1.43 -5.57 21.27
N THR A 48 2.66 -6.09 21.25
CA THR A 48 3.53 -6.15 22.42
C THR A 48 3.87 -4.76 22.95
N ASN A 49 3.99 -3.77 22.06
CA ASN A 49 4.20 -2.37 22.42
C ASN A 49 2.88 -1.59 22.63
N CYS A 50 1.84 -2.27 23.14
CA CYS A 50 0.54 -1.67 23.48
C CYS A 50 -0.14 -0.90 22.31
N GLY A 51 0.00 -1.39 21.08
CA GLY A 51 -0.57 -0.77 19.89
C GLY A 51 0.22 0.45 19.39
N LYS A 52 1.45 0.67 19.86
CA LYS A 52 2.30 1.80 19.46
C LYS A 52 3.46 1.34 18.58
N MET A 53 3.79 2.15 17.58
CA MET A 53 4.97 1.97 16.76
C MET A 53 5.70 3.30 16.64
N ASP A 54 6.95 3.34 17.08
CA ASP A 54 7.79 4.53 16.96
C ASP A 54 8.43 4.56 15.57
N VAL A 55 8.18 5.64 14.84
CA VAL A 55 8.68 5.81 13.47
C VAL A 55 9.42 7.13 13.37
N LYS A 56 10.72 7.06 13.10
CA LYS A 56 11.55 8.24 12.93
C LYS A 56 11.40 8.78 11.51
N ILE A 57 11.07 10.07 11.40
CA ILE A 57 11.10 10.79 10.13
C ILE A 57 12.56 10.96 9.68
N PRO A 58 12.95 10.56 8.46
CA PRO A 58 14.33 10.68 7.99
C PRO A 58 14.78 12.15 7.95
N ALA A 59 15.88 12.46 8.65
CA ALA A 59 16.37 13.84 8.79
C ALA A 59 16.92 14.43 7.47
N ASN A 60 17.20 13.59 6.49
CA ASN A 60 17.66 13.99 5.16
C ASN A 60 16.51 14.38 4.21
N LEU A 61 15.23 14.23 4.59
CA LEU A 61 14.10 14.69 3.79
C LEU A 61 14.08 16.22 3.64
N ALA A 62 13.69 16.68 2.46
CA ALA A 62 13.46 18.11 2.21
C ALA A 62 12.35 18.67 3.12
N PRO A 63 12.55 19.81 3.83
CA PRO A 63 11.50 20.42 4.63
C PRO A 63 10.25 20.78 3.84
N GLY A 64 9.09 20.80 4.49
CA GLY A 64 7.80 21.18 3.91
C GLY A 64 6.67 20.27 4.37
N ASP A 65 5.52 20.39 3.70
CA ASP A 65 4.32 19.65 4.04
C ASP A 65 4.30 18.25 3.43
N TYR A 66 3.79 17.30 4.21
CA TYR A 66 3.67 15.90 3.84
C TYR A 66 2.35 15.30 4.31
N LEU A 67 1.83 14.37 3.52
CA LEU A 67 0.91 13.35 4.01
C LEU A 67 1.71 12.14 4.48
N LEU A 68 1.42 11.65 5.68
CA LEU A 68 1.95 10.40 6.21
C LEU A 68 0.86 9.34 6.18
N ARG A 69 1.14 8.18 5.60
CA ARG A 69 0.23 7.01 5.55
C ARG A 69 0.84 5.87 6.36
N ALA A 70 0.26 5.58 7.51
CA ALA A 70 0.59 4.42 8.32
C ALA A 70 -0.33 3.25 7.93
N GLU A 71 0.22 2.04 7.90
CA GLU A 71 -0.52 0.83 7.50
C GLU A 71 -0.10 -0.40 8.29
N ALA A 72 -1.08 -1.13 8.81
CA ALA A 72 -0.94 -2.50 9.28
C ALA A 72 -1.65 -3.45 8.30
N ILE A 73 -1.08 -4.62 8.04
CA ILE A 73 -1.66 -5.63 7.14
C ILE A 73 -1.86 -6.91 7.95
N ALA A 74 -3.11 -7.37 8.03
CA ALA A 74 -3.45 -8.65 8.63
C ALA A 74 -3.54 -9.73 7.54
N LEU A 75 -2.84 -10.83 7.75
CA LEU A 75 -2.65 -11.90 6.76
C LEU A 75 -3.32 -13.22 7.15
N HIS A 76 -4.09 -13.24 8.25
CA HIS A 76 -4.71 -14.46 8.80
C HIS A 76 -5.72 -15.14 7.87
N SER A 77 -6.13 -14.47 6.78
CA SER A 77 -6.99 -15.02 5.73
C SER A 77 -6.36 -14.93 4.34
N ALA A 78 -5.06 -14.58 4.24
CA ALA A 78 -4.39 -14.22 3.00
C ALA A 78 -4.04 -15.43 2.10
N ALA A 79 -4.32 -16.67 2.51
CA ALA A 79 -4.12 -17.83 1.64
C ALA A 79 -4.96 -17.74 0.35
N SER A 80 -6.12 -17.09 0.44
CA SER A 80 -6.99 -16.79 -0.70
C SER A 80 -6.66 -15.41 -1.29
N ALA A 81 -6.72 -15.29 -2.61
CA ALA A 81 -6.59 -13.99 -3.28
C ALA A 81 -7.62 -12.98 -2.73
N GLY A 82 -7.14 -11.79 -2.35
CA GLY A 82 -7.97 -10.76 -1.72
C GLY A 82 -8.27 -10.99 -0.23
N GLY A 83 -7.68 -12.01 0.39
CA GLY A 83 -7.89 -12.31 1.81
C GLY A 83 -7.07 -11.46 2.79
N ALA A 84 -6.02 -10.78 2.33
CA ALA A 84 -5.27 -9.82 3.14
C ALA A 84 -6.13 -8.59 3.48
N GLN A 85 -6.05 -8.14 4.73
CA GLN A 85 -6.81 -7.00 5.24
C GLN A 85 -5.86 -5.85 5.56
N LEU A 86 -6.04 -4.72 4.89
CA LEU A 86 -5.15 -3.57 5.01
C LEU A 86 -5.83 -2.48 5.84
N TYR A 87 -5.14 -2.03 6.90
CA TYR A 87 -5.63 -1.03 7.85
C TYR A 87 -4.76 0.22 7.73
N MET A 88 -5.28 1.23 7.05
CA MET A 88 -4.57 2.48 6.78
C MET A 88 -5.06 3.60 7.68
N THR A 89 -4.14 4.47 8.09
CA THR A 89 -4.45 5.75 8.74
C THR A 89 -3.53 6.82 8.18
N CYS A 90 -4.08 7.99 7.89
CA CYS A 90 -3.34 9.11 7.30
C CYS A 90 -3.26 10.30 8.25
N TYR A 91 -2.15 11.03 8.16
CA TYR A 91 -1.84 12.20 8.98
C TYR A 91 -1.28 13.31 8.10
N GLN A 92 -1.53 14.56 8.50
CA GLN A 92 -0.95 15.75 7.90
C GLN A 92 0.21 16.20 8.79
N ILE A 93 1.41 16.35 8.24
CA ILE A 93 2.59 16.74 9.00
C ILE A 93 3.45 17.74 8.23
N THR A 94 4.14 18.61 8.95
CA THR A 94 5.18 19.49 8.41
C THR A 94 6.54 18.99 8.87
N VAL A 95 7.40 18.67 7.92
CA VAL A 95 8.79 18.28 8.18
C VAL A 95 9.65 19.53 8.22
N THR A 96 10.43 19.69 9.29
CA THR A 96 11.43 20.76 9.44
C THR A 96 12.85 20.17 9.35
N GLY A 97 13.84 21.03 9.11
CA GLY A 97 15.25 20.63 9.03
C GLY A 97 15.97 21.27 7.86
N SER A 98 17.05 20.63 7.39
CA SER A 98 17.89 21.10 6.28
C SER A 98 18.17 20.01 5.25
N GLY A 99 17.41 18.91 5.29
CA GLY A 99 17.53 17.84 4.31
C GLY A 99 17.15 18.31 2.91
N THR A 100 17.50 17.51 1.91
CA THR A 100 17.27 17.81 0.50
C THR A 100 16.70 16.63 -0.28
N LEU A 101 16.53 15.47 0.37
CA LEU A 101 16.04 14.27 -0.27
C LEU A 101 14.57 14.42 -0.67
N THR A 102 14.30 14.18 -1.95
CA THR A 102 12.97 14.09 -2.57
C THR A 102 12.81 12.73 -3.23
N PRO A 103 12.39 11.69 -2.48
CA PRO A 103 12.29 10.34 -3.03
C PRO A 103 11.19 10.22 -4.10
N ALA A 104 11.40 9.36 -5.09
CA ALA A 104 10.33 8.91 -5.96
C ALA A 104 9.36 8.01 -5.17
N GLY A 105 8.08 8.03 -5.54
CA GLY A 105 7.04 7.27 -4.86
C GLY A 105 6.23 6.37 -5.79
N VAL A 106 5.26 5.68 -5.21
CA VAL A 106 4.24 4.86 -5.88
C VAL A 106 2.85 5.42 -5.57
N SER A 107 1.88 5.19 -6.46
CA SER A 107 0.51 5.65 -6.25
C SER A 107 -0.34 4.61 -5.52
N PHE A 108 -1.23 5.08 -4.64
CA PHE A 108 -2.30 4.30 -4.05
C PHE A 108 -3.65 4.88 -4.53
N PRO A 109 -4.54 4.09 -5.15
CA PRO A 109 -4.40 2.67 -5.51
C PRO A 109 -3.36 2.43 -6.63
N GLY A 110 -2.85 1.18 -6.72
CA GLY A 110 -1.96 0.73 -7.81
C GLY A 110 -0.63 0.13 -7.34
N ALA A 111 -0.11 0.56 -6.19
CA ALA A 111 1.15 0.07 -5.64
C ALA A 111 1.11 -1.41 -5.18
N TYR A 112 -0.09 -1.92 -4.85
CA TYR A 112 -0.30 -3.30 -4.42
C TYR A 112 -1.18 -4.05 -5.42
N LYS A 113 -0.94 -5.35 -5.57
CA LYS A 113 -1.81 -6.29 -6.26
C LYS A 113 -2.29 -7.35 -5.29
N ALA A 114 -3.52 -7.82 -5.45
CA ALA A 114 -4.06 -8.91 -4.62
C ALA A 114 -3.20 -10.18 -4.68
N SER A 115 -2.46 -10.39 -5.77
CA SER A 115 -1.56 -11.53 -5.99
C SER A 115 -0.11 -11.26 -5.56
N ASP A 116 0.21 -10.11 -4.95
CA ASP A 116 1.57 -9.87 -4.47
C ASP A 116 1.93 -10.95 -3.44
N PRO A 117 3.16 -11.49 -3.43
CA PRO A 117 3.54 -12.63 -2.60
C PRO A 117 3.45 -12.35 -1.10
N GLY A 118 3.42 -11.08 -0.69
CA GLY A 118 3.18 -10.67 0.70
C GLY A 118 1.71 -10.43 1.07
N LEU A 119 0.80 -10.51 0.09
CA LEU A 119 -0.65 -10.26 0.22
C LEU A 119 -1.51 -11.48 -0.13
N GLN A 120 -1.02 -12.38 -0.98
CA GLN A 120 -1.57 -13.73 -1.16
C GLN A 120 -0.55 -14.76 -0.65
N ILE A 121 -0.70 -15.15 0.61
CA ILE A 121 0.25 -15.99 1.34
C ILE A 121 -0.47 -16.83 2.40
N ASP A 122 -0.11 -18.11 2.50
CA ASP A 122 -0.59 -19.00 3.56
C ASP A 122 0.38 -18.97 4.75
N ILE A 123 0.09 -18.11 5.73
CA ILE A 123 0.90 -17.97 6.95
C ILE A 123 0.71 -19.13 7.93
N HIS A 124 -0.27 -20.02 7.73
CA HIS A 124 -0.52 -21.17 8.60
C HIS A 124 0.43 -22.33 8.35
N ARG A 125 1.30 -22.19 7.35
CA ARG A 125 2.37 -23.14 7.03
C ARG A 125 3.73 -22.56 7.39
N ALA A 126 4.74 -23.42 7.46
CA ALA A 126 6.12 -22.99 7.62
C ALA A 126 6.52 -22.03 6.48
N LEU A 127 6.99 -20.84 6.84
CA LEU A 127 7.53 -19.87 5.89
C LEU A 127 9.06 -19.98 5.83
N SER A 128 9.61 -19.85 4.62
CA SER A 128 11.04 -19.70 4.37
C SER A 128 11.45 -18.24 4.17
N ALA A 129 10.53 -17.42 3.65
CA ALA A 129 10.70 -15.99 3.45
C ALA A 129 9.34 -15.28 3.43
N TYR A 130 9.36 -13.98 3.70
CA TYR A 130 8.23 -13.08 3.51
C TYR A 130 8.69 -11.86 2.71
N ILE A 131 7.97 -11.54 1.63
CA ILE A 131 8.25 -10.37 0.78
C ILE A 131 7.16 -9.35 1.04
N ALA A 132 7.48 -8.31 1.82
CA ALA A 132 6.52 -7.25 2.10
C ALA A 132 6.10 -6.53 0.81
N PRO A 133 4.81 -6.13 0.67
CA PRO A 133 4.34 -5.44 -0.52
C PRO A 133 4.86 -3.99 -0.58
N GLY A 134 4.75 -3.40 -1.77
CA GLY A 134 5.14 -2.02 -2.04
C GLY A 134 6.64 -1.81 -2.29
N PRO A 135 7.07 -0.55 -2.46
CA PRO A 135 8.46 -0.23 -2.73
C PRO A 135 9.38 -0.52 -1.54
N SER A 136 10.69 -0.55 -1.77
CA SER A 136 11.69 -0.60 -0.71
C SER A 136 11.65 0.65 0.18
N VAL A 137 12.20 0.54 1.39
CA VAL A 137 12.43 1.70 2.26
C VAL A 137 13.49 2.63 1.64
N ILE A 138 13.25 3.93 1.65
CA ILE A 138 14.17 4.94 1.12
C ILE A 138 15.48 5.03 1.92
N ALA A 139 16.49 5.67 1.35
CA ALA A 139 17.72 6.02 2.06
C ALA A 139 17.43 6.92 3.29
N GLY A 140 17.89 6.50 4.46
CA GLY A 140 17.65 7.18 5.74
C GLY A 140 16.34 6.78 6.43
N GLY A 141 15.51 5.96 5.77
CA GLY A 141 14.40 5.26 6.40
C GLY A 141 14.86 4.09 7.27
N ILE A 142 13.90 3.38 7.86
CA ILE A 142 14.15 2.31 8.82
C ILE A 142 13.49 1.00 8.38
N GLU A 143 14.27 -0.08 8.31
CA GLU A 143 13.76 -1.44 8.32
C GLU A 143 13.92 -2.03 9.72
N ALA A 144 12.81 -2.11 10.44
CA ALA A 144 12.75 -2.76 11.74
C ALA A 144 12.78 -4.28 11.59
N VAL A 145 13.24 -4.94 12.66
CA VAL A 145 13.36 -6.39 12.74
C VAL A 145 12.26 -6.89 13.66
N ALA A 146 11.29 -7.62 13.09
CA ALA A 146 10.21 -8.22 13.85
C ALA A 146 10.73 -9.11 14.99
N GLY A 147 10.03 -9.12 16.11
CA GLY A 147 10.41 -9.83 17.33
C GLY A 147 11.29 -8.99 18.26
N LYS A 148 11.44 -7.69 18.00
CA LYS A 148 12.25 -6.75 18.80
C LYS A 148 11.46 -5.48 19.14
N PRO A 149 10.34 -5.60 19.87
CA PRO A 149 9.47 -4.47 20.18
C PRO A 149 10.23 -3.36 20.92
N GLY A 150 9.98 -2.11 20.54
CA GLY A 150 10.57 -0.94 21.21
C GLY A 150 12.05 -0.69 20.95
N THR A 151 12.73 -1.52 20.14
CA THR A 151 14.08 -1.19 19.67
C THR A 151 14.01 -0.24 18.48
N ILE A 152 14.63 0.93 18.58
CA ILE A 152 14.82 1.82 17.44
C ILE A 152 15.78 1.10 16.49
N ALA A 153 15.25 0.53 15.42
CA ALA A 153 16.07 -0.10 14.41
C ALA A 153 16.96 0.96 13.73
N THR A 154 18.24 0.60 13.55
CA THR A 154 19.21 1.43 12.84
C THR A 154 18.69 1.71 11.44
N ALA A 155 18.76 2.97 10.99
CA ALA A 155 18.41 3.31 9.61
C ALA A 155 19.28 2.48 8.67
N THR A 156 18.69 1.47 8.05
CA THR A 156 19.32 0.78 6.95
C THR A 156 19.24 1.76 5.78
N GLY A 157 20.40 2.18 5.28
CA GLY A 157 20.47 2.87 3.99
C GLY A 157 20.07 1.89 2.90
N GLY A 158 18.78 1.55 2.83
CA GLY A 158 18.23 0.61 1.88
C GLY A 158 18.77 0.92 0.48
N PRO A 159 19.08 -0.11 -0.33
CA PRO A 159 19.65 0.11 -1.64
C PRO A 159 18.78 1.10 -2.42
N SER A 160 19.42 2.05 -3.10
CA SER A 160 18.74 3.06 -3.92
C SER A 160 17.64 2.41 -4.74
N GLN A 161 16.40 2.85 -4.56
CA GLN A 161 15.28 2.37 -5.34
C GLN A 161 15.62 2.58 -6.82
N PRO A 162 15.56 1.54 -7.68
CA PRO A 162 15.66 1.76 -9.11
C PRO A 162 14.52 2.68 -9.53
N THR A 163 14.88 3.74 -10.25
CA THR A 163 13.93 4.63 -10.90
C THR A 163 12.90 3.78 -11.65
N PRO A 164 11.58 4.02 -11.49
CA PRO A 164 10.61 3.37 -12.33
C PRO A 164 10.89 3.79 -13.78
N THR A 165 11.48 2.90 -14.59
CA THR A 165 11.56 3.07 -16.03
C THR A 165 10.16 2.83 -16.58
N GLY A 166 9.32 3.87 -16.53
CA GLY A 166 7.92 3.76 -16.92
C GLY A 166 7.04 4.93 -16.49
N SER A 167 7.54 6.16 -16.53
CA SER A 167 6.69 7.35 -16.49
C SER A 167 6.42 7.82 -17.91
N THR A 168 5.32 7.39 -18.50
CA THR A 168 4.72 8.14 -19.61
C THR A 168 4.32 9.51 -19.06
N PRO A 169 4.72 10.63 -19.69
CA PRO A 169 4.33 11.96 -19.22
C PRO A 169 2.81 12.09 -19.25
N LYS A 170 2.21 12.41 -18.11
CA LYS A 170 0.80 12.82 -18.05
C LYS A 170 0.69 14.19 -18.76
N PRO A 171 -0.20 14.37 -19.76
CA PRO A 171 -0.44 15.69 -20.33
C PRO A 171 -1.09 16.58 -19.28
N SER A 172 -0.57 17.80 -19.14
CA SER A 172 -1.27 18.90 -18.48
C SER A 172 -2.39 19.36 -19.42
N THR A 173 -3.64 19.24 -18.99
CA THR A 173 -4.79 19.82 -19.70
C THR A 173 -5.56 20.73 -18.77
N THR A 174 -5.52 22.01 -19.13
CA THR A 174 -6.44 23.06 -18.69
C THR A 174 -7.89 22.62 -18.88
N LEU A 175 -8.73 22.92 -17.89
CA LEU A 175 -10.17 22.71 -17.88
C LEU A 175 -10.82 23.32 -19.13
N ALA A 176 -11.41 22.46 -19.96
CA ALA A 176 -12.47 22.83 -20.89
C ALA A 176 -13.58 21.78 -20.79
N THR A 177 -14.78 22.27 -20.47
CA THR A 177 -16.00 21.48 -20.32
C THR A 177 -16.41 20.93 -21.70
N VAL A 178 -16.25 19.63 -21.92
CA VAL A 178 -16.82 18.94 -23.09
C VAL A 178 -17.50 17.67 -22.62
N VAL A 179 -18.81 17.61 -22.87
CA VAL A 179 -19.66 16.43 -22.67
C VAL A 179 -19.14 15.31 -23.58
N GLN A 180 -18.69 14.19 -23.00
CA GLN A 180 -18.26 13.01 -23.77
C GLN A 180 -19.35 11.91 -23.77
N PRO A 181 -19.57 11.21 -24.92
CA PRO A 181 -20.50 10.08 -25.04
C PRO A 181 -19.94 8.79 -24.41
N PRO A 182 -20.77 7.73 -24.24
CA PRO A 182 -20.38 6.55 -23.46
C PRO A 182 -19.25 5.73 -24.13
N PRO A 183 -18.28 5.20 -23.37
CA PRO A 183 -17.25 4.35 -23.93
C PRO A 183 -17.76 2.92 -24.12
N SER A 184 -17.69 2.47 -25.37
CA SER A 184 -17.84 1.08 -25.78
C SER A 184 -16.48 0.38 -25.71
N GLY A 185 -16.40 -0.77 -25.04
CA GLY A 185 -15.27 -1.71 -25.19
C GLY A 185 -14.38 -1.95 -23.96
N GLY A 186 -14.94 -2.31 -22.81
CA GLY A 186 -14.18 -2.92 -21.71
C GLY A 186 -14.16 -4.44 -21.83
N THR A 187 -13.02 -5.09 -21.55
CA THR A 187 -12.88 -6.54 -21.44
C THR A 187 -13.92 -7.14 -20.49
N ALA A 188 -14.32 -8.39 -20.72
CA ALA A 188 -15.34 -9.05 -19.91
C ALA A 188 -14.90 -9.21 -18.44
N VAL A 189 -15.79 -8.88 -17.51
CA VAL A 189 -15.56 -8.92 -16.06
C VAL A 189 -15.64 -10.38 -15.54
N PRO A 190 -14.62 -10.91 -14.86
CA PRO A 190 -14.66 -12.28 -14.32
C PRO A 190 -15.80 -12.48 -13.33
N LYS A 191 -16.27 -13.72 -13.16
CA LYS A 191 -17.25 -14.07 -12.14
C LYS A 191 -16.75 -13.63 -10.76
N TRP A 192 -17.67 -13.11 -9.97
CA TRP A 192 -17.46 -12.49 -8.65
C TRP A 192 -16.75 -11.14 -8.64
N GLN A 193 -16.45 -10.55 -9.79
CA GLN A 193 -15.91 -9.18 -9.86
C GLN A 193 -17.02 -8.14 -10.06
N GLN A 194 -16.72 -6.89 -9.68
CA GLN A 194 -17.67 -5.78 -9.79
C GLN A 194 -17.92 -5.46 -11.27
N CYS A 195 -19.19 -5.37 -11.65
CA CYS A 195 -19.65 -5.07 -13.01
C CYS A 195 -20.63 -3.88 -13.05
N GLY A 196 -20.85 -3.21 -11.93
CA GLY A 196 -21.73 -2.06 -11.84
C GLY A 196 -21.79 -1.44 -10.45
N GLY A 197 -22.59 -0.38 -10.33
CA GLY A 197 -22.74 0.41 -9.12
C GLY A 197 -22.61 1.91 -9.41
N ASN A 198 -23.19 2.75 -8.56
CA ASN A 198 -23.06 4.20 -8.66
C ASN A 198 -21.58 4.61 -8.61
N GLY A 199 -21.12 5.31 -9.66
CA GLY A 199 -19.73 5.74 -9.81
C GLY A 199 -18.79 4.70 -10.44
N TYR A 200 -19.27 3.50 -10.77
CA TYR A 200 -18.47 2.48 -11.46
C TYR A 200 -18.28 2.84 -12.94
N SER A 201 -17.03 2.91 -13.38
CA SER A 201 -16.61 3.26 -14.75
C SER A 201 -15.98 2.10 -15.52
N GLY A 202 -15.93 0.91 -14.92
CA GLY A 202 -15.38 -0.30 -15.56
C GLY A 202 -16.37 -0.99 -16.50
N SER A 203 -15.96 -2.13 -17.04
CA SER A 203 -16.82 -2.94 -17.93
C SER A 203 -18.06 -3.44 -17.19
N THR A 204 -19.23 -3.35 -17.83
CA THR A 204 -20.50 -3.87 -17.31
C THR A 204 -20.87 -5.23 -17.87
N THR A 205 -20.03 -5.75 -18.77
CA THR A 205 -20.24 -7.04 -19.42
C THR A 205 -19.44 -8.11 -18.68
N CYS A 206 -20.13 -9.10 -18.13
CA CYS A 206 -19.49 -10.23 -17.47
C CYS A 206 -18.92 -11.24 -18.48
N GLU A 207 -17.97 -12.05 -18.03
CA GLU A 207 -17.49 -13.21 -18.79
C GLU A 207 -18.63 -14.16 -19.17
N SER A 208 -18.42 -14.91 -20.26
CA SER A 208 -19.42 -15.82 -20.81
C SER A 208 -19.94 -16.77 -19.72
N GLY A 209 -21.27 -16.84 -19.56
CA GLY A 209 -21.93 -17.67 -18.56
C GLY A 209 -22.25 -16.98 -17.23
N SER A 210 -21.83 -15.73 -17.03
CA SER A 210 -22.17 -14.93 -15.85
C SER A 210 -23.05 -13.72 -16.20
N LYS A 211 -23.84 -13.23 -15.23
CA LYS A 211 -24.67 -12.03 -15.36
C LYS A 211 -24.30 -11.00 -14.31
N CYS A 212 -24.39 -9.72 -14.68
CA CYS A 212 -24.17 -8.64 -13.72
C CYS A 212 -25.39 -8.50 -12.79
N VAL A 213 -25.25 -8.93 -11.54
CA VAL A 213 -26.31 -8.90 -10.52
C VAL A 213 -26.12 -7.70 -9.60
N LYS A 214 -27.13 -6.83 -9.50
CA LYS A 214 -27.13 -5.70 -8.55
C LYS A 214 -27.28 -6.22 -7.13
N LEU A 215 -26.30 -5.91 -6.27
CA LEU A 215 -26.36 -6.22 -4.83
C LEU A 215 -26.83 -5.02 -4.02
N ASN A 216 -26.37 -3.82 -4.38
CA ASN A 216 -26.87 -2.56 -3.85
C ASN A 216 -26.65 -1.41 -4.85
N ASP A 217 -27.02 -0.18 -4.48
CA ASP A 217 -26.92 0.99 -5.36
C ASP A 217 -25.48 1.32 -5.79
N TYR A 218 -24.49 0.97 -4.98
CA TYR A 218 -23.07 1.26 -5.23
C TYR A 218 -22.29 0.04 -5.75
N TYR A 219 -22.91 -1.13 -5.82
CA TYR A 219 -22.21 -2.38 -6.13
C TYR A 219 -23.09 -3.43 -6.82
N SER A 220 -22.67 -3.83 -8.03
CA SER A 220 -23.16 -4.97 -8.78
C SER A 220 -22.01 -5.92 -9.11
N GLN A 221 -22.25 -7.22 -9.08
CA GLN A 221 -21.23 -8.26 -9.22
C GLN A 221 -21.62 -9.29 -10.27
N CYS A 222 -20.65 -9.81 -11.04
CA CYS A 222 -20.87 -10.92 -11.95
C CYS A 222 -21.15 -12.23 -11.18
N GLN A 223 -22.25 -12.92 -11.46
CA GLN A 223 -22.61 -14.22 -10.87
C GLN A 223 -23.06 -15.23 -11.91
#